data_AF-A0A3R7DPY7-F1
#
_entry.id   AF-A0A3R7DPY7-F1
#
_cell.length_a   1.000
_cell.length_b   1.000
_cell.length_c   1.000
_cell.angle_alpha   90.00
_cell.angle_beta   90.00
_cell.angle_gamma   90.00
#
_symmetry.space_group_name_H-M   'P 1'
#
loop_
_entity.id
_entity.type
_entity.pdbx_description
1 polymer ?
#
loop_
_entity_poly.entity_id
_entity_poly.type
_entity_poly.pdbx_seq_one_letter_code
_entity_poly.pdbx_strand_id
1 'polypeptide(L)'
;MAEEIESIQCPCGRIIEDPEEYKVVYLKHELREIDILCPNDSCYLRELGYIKFDIVKGKAKFKEASFYPPFVTWNSGRLGAEKAEKLLKDHLKKIAKRVDWERLGRSEEVVKES
;
A
#
# COMPACT_ATOMS: atom_id res chain seq x y z
N MET A 1 16.66 -24.62 15.48
CA MET A 1 16.14 -23.30 15.89
C MET A 1 15.11 -22.92 14.85
N ALA A 2 13.85 -22.76 15.25
CA ALA A 2 12.82 -22.31 14.32
C ALA A 2 13.18 -20.87 13.95
N GLU A 3 13.52 -20.65 12.68
CA GLU A 3 13.58 -19.31 12.11
C GLU A 3 12.16 -18.76 12.28
N GLU A 4 11.93 -17.94 13.31
CA GLU A 4 10.67 -17.23 13.45
C GLU A 4 10.54 -16.38 12.20
N ILE A 5 9.61 -16.76 11.32
CA ILE A 5 9.37 -16.05 10.07
C ILE A 5 8.83 -14.66 10.48
N GLU A 6 9.71 -13.67 10.58
CA GLU A 6 9.45 -12.28 10.97
C GLU A 6 8.73 -11.52 9.85
N SER A 7 7.65 -12.11 9.32
CA SER A 7 6.93 -11.61 8.16
C SER A 7 5.62 -10.94 8.57
N ILE A 8 5.25 -9.92 7.79
CA ILE A 8 3.97 -9.24 7.93
C ILE A 8 2.84 -10.23 7.67
N GLN A 9 1.76 -10.13 8.44
CA GLN A 9 0.58 -10.96 8.24
C GLN A 9 -0.67 -10.09 8.17
N CYS A 10 -1.55 -10.42 7.24
CA CYS A 10 -2.89 -9.87 7.21
C CYS A 10 -3.77 -10.56 8.27
N PRO A 11 -4.67 -9.84 8.94
CA PRO A 11 -5.65 -10.43 9.87
C PRO A 11 -6.47 -11.61 9.31
N CYS A 12 -6.56 -11.77 7.99
CA CYS A 12 -7.15 -12.96 7.36
C CYS A 12 -6.24 -14.22 7.40
N GLY A 13 -5.05 -14.13 8.00
CA GLY A 13 -4.08 -15.22 8.11
C GLY A 13 -3.01 -15.25 7.02
N ARG A 14 -3.17 -14.48 5.93
CA ARG A 14 -2.22 -14.45 4.81
C ARG A 14 -0.90 -13.80 5.25
N ILE A 15 0.20 -14.54 5.11
CA ILE A 15 1.57 -14.04 5.29
C ILE A 15 1.97 -13.28 4.02
N ILE A 16 2.62 -12.14 4.23
CA ILE A 16 3.11 -11.24 3.19
C ILE A 16 4.59 -11.03 3.45
N GLU A 17 5.41 -11.74 2.68
CA GLU A 17 6.86 -11.71 2.82
C GLU A 17 7.46 -10.65 1.91
N ASP A 18 6.84 -10.48 0.73
CA ASP A 18 7.27 -9.50 -0.25
C ASP A 18 6.19 -8.43 -0.50
N PRO A 19 6.55 -7.13 -0.54
CA PRO A 19 5.61 -6.08 -0.86
C PRO A 19 5.05 -6.14 -2.30
N GLU A 20 5.61 -6.95 -3.18
CA GLU A 20 5.02 -7.24 -4.49
C GLU A 20 3.70 -8.01 -4.38
N GLU A 21 3.50 -8.78 -3.31
CA GLU A 21 2.27 -9.53 -3.08
C GLU A 21 1.06 -8.62 -2.80
N TYR A 22 1.26 -7.39 -2.35
CA TYR A 22 0.14 -6.45 -2.21
C TYR A 22 -0.44 -6.12 -3.58
N LYS A 23 -1.76 -6.16 -3.69
CA LYS A 23 -2.45 -5.64 -4.87
C LYS A 23 -2.57 -4.12 -4.71
N VAL A 24 -2.15 -3.34 -5.70
CA VAL A 24 -2.36 -1.88 -5.71
C VAL A 24 -3.38 -1.52 -6.75
N VAL A 25 -4.41 -0.78 -6.34
CA VAL A 25 -5.51 -0.37 -7.21
C VAL A 25 -5.62 1.14 -7.15
N TYR A 26 -5.63 1.77 -8.33
CA TYR A 26 -5.86 3.20 -8.44
C TYR A 26 -7.37 3.46 -8.59
N LEU A 27 -8.01 3.96 -7.53
CA LEU A 27 -9.45 4.20 -7.51
C LEU A 27 -9.76 5.65 -7.87
N LYS A 28 -10.08 5.87 -9.17
CA LYS A 28 -10.57 7.11 -9.79
C LYS A 28 -9.64 8.33 -9.69
N HIS A 29 -9.56 9.06 -10.81
CA HIS A 29 -8.72 10.26 -10.96
C HIS A 29 -9.00 11.38 -9.95
N GLU A 30 -10.22 11.46 -9.42
CA GLU A 30 -10.64 12.53 -8.51
C GLU A 30 -10.09 12.38 -7.09
N LEU A 31 -9.86 11.15 -6.61
CA LEU A 31 -9.44 10.89 -5.23
C LEU A 31 -7.93 10.98 -5.03
N ARG A 32 -7.14 10.89 -6.10
CA ARG A 32 -5.66 10.94 -6.09
C ARG A 32 -5.07 9.98 -5.03
N GLU A 33 -5.69 8.81 -4.94
CA GLU A 33 -5.41 7.80 -3.94
C GLU A 33 -5.24 6.43 -4.61
N ILE A 34 -4.27 5.66 -4.14
CA ILE A 34 -3.99 4.30 -4.56
C ILE A 34 -4.20 3.41 -3.36
N ASP A 35 -5.15 2.49 -3.46
CA ASP A 35 -5.45 1.54 -2.41
C ASP A 35 -4.49 0.37 -2.45
N ILE A 36 -3.99 0.02 -1.26
CA ILE A 36 -3.15 -1.15 -1.04
C ILE A 36 -4.07 -2.25 -0.51
N LEU A 37 -4.32 -3.25 -1.34
CA LEU A 37 -5.20 -4.37 -1.05
C LEU A 37 -4.42 -5.61 -0.60
N CYS A 38 -5.10 -6.46 0.16
CA CYS A 38 -4.59 -7.77 0.54
C CYS A 38 -4.46 -8.68 -0.69
N PRO A 39 -3.40 -9.51 -0.78
CA PRO A 39 -3.29 -10.55 -1.82
C PRO A 39 -4.46 -11.53 -1.85
N ASN A 40 -5.14 -11.71 -0.71
CA ASN A 40 -6.33 -12.56 -0.60
C ASN A 40 -7.61 -11.77 -0.92
N ASP A 41 -8.24 -12.01 -2.07
CA ASP A 41 -9.49 -11.33 -2.49
C ASP A 41 -10.68 -11.62 -1.56
N SER A 42 -10.65 -12.74 -0.85
CA SER A 42 -11.67 -13.11 0.14
C SER A 42 -11.40 -12.51 1.53
N CYS A 43 -10.36 -11.68 1.67
CA CYS A 43 -10.09 -10.97 2.92
C CYS A 43 -11.24 -10.00 3.23
N TYR A 44 -11.76 -10.05 4.45
CA TYR A 44 -12.84 -9.16 4.90
C TYR A 44 -12.39 -7.69 5.01
N LEU A 45 -11.10 -7.43 5.25
CA LEU A 45 -10.56 -6.07 5.24
C LEU A 45 -10.50 -5.52 3.82
N ARG A 46 -10.15 -6.38 2.85
CA ARG A 46 -9.80 -6.07 1.45
C ARG A 46 -8.68 -5.03 1.32
N GLU A 47 -8.93 -3.82 1.79
CA GLU A 47 -8.03 -2.68 1.81
C GLU A 47 -7.21 -2.68 3.11
N LEU A 48 -5.89 -2.67 2.96
CA LEU A 48 -4.93 -2.67 4.06
C LEU A 48 -4.36 -1.28 4.34
N GLY A 49 -4.38 -0.39 3.34
CA GLY A 49 -3.85 0.95 3.43
C GLY A 49 -4.02 1.71 2.12
N TYR A 50 -3.40 2.89 2.05
CA TYR A 50 -3.49 3.76 0.90
C TYR A 50 -2.18 4.52 0.65
N ILE A 51 -2.05 5.05 -0.56
CA ILE A 51 -1.02 5.99 -0.99
C ILE A 51 -1.72 7.19 -1.60
N LYS A 52 -1.58 8.36 -0.98
CA LYS A 52 -2.04 9.62 -1.54
C LYS A 52 -0.94 10.29 -2.34
N PHE A 53 -1.35 10.92 -3.41
CA PHE A 53 -0.47 11.69 -4.25
C PHE A 53 -1.18 12.94 -4.77
N ASP A 54 -0.44 13.81 -5.42
CA ASP A 54 -0.97 15.01 -6.03
C ASP A 54 -0.47 15.14 -7.47
N ILE A 55 -1.25 15.76 -8.35
CA ILE A 55 -0.83 15.98 -9.74
C ILE A 55 -0.46 17.45 -9.91
N VAL A 56 0.84 17.70 -10.02
CA VAL A 56 1.40 19.04 -10.18
C VAL A 56 2.03 19.14 -11.56
N LYS A 57 1.44 19.94 -12.44
CA LYS A 57 1.90 20.15 -13.84
C LYS A 57 2.00 18.84 -14.65
N GLY A 58 0.95 18.00 -14.60
CA GLY A 58 0.91 16.74 -15.34
C GLY A 58 1.80 15.62 -14.78
N LYS A 59 2.40 15.82 -13.60
CA LYS A 59 3.24 14.81 -12.93
C LYS A 59 2.65 14.43 -11.58
N ALA A 60 2.41 13.14 -11.37
CA ALA A 60 2.02 12.61 -10.08
C ALA A 60 3.20 12.69 -9.10
N LYS A 61 2.96 13.27 -7.93
CA LYS A 61 3.91 13.41 -6.83
C LYS A 61 3.35 12.72 -5.60
N PHE A 62 4.12 11.78 -5.06
CA PHE A 62 3.83 11.16 -3.77
C PHE A 62 3.62 12.22 -2.67
N LYS A 63 2.60 12.04 -1.83
CA LYS A 63 2.29 12.91 -0.70
C LYS A 63 2.44 12.17 0.62
N GLU A 64 1.70 11.08 0.79
CA GLU A 64 1.72 10.27 2.02
C GLU A 64 1.31 8.82 1.68
N ALA A 65 1.73 7.88 2.53
CA ALA A 65 1.27 6.50 2.46
C ALA A 65 1.16 5.94 3.86
N SER A 66 0.10 5.20 4.13
CA SER A 66 -0.15 4.63 5.44
C SER A 66 -0.98 3.36 5.35
N PHE A 67 -0.72 2.44 6.26
CA PHE A 67 -1.59 1.29 6.49
C PHE A 67 -2.67 1.65 7.51
N TYR A 68 -3.85 1.04 7.35
CA TYR A 68 -4.94 1.27 8.27
C TYR A 68 -4.66 0.71 9.67
N PRO A 69 -5.20 1.35 10.73
CA PRO A 69 -4.94 0.94 12.11
C PRO A 69 -5.16 -0.55 12.40
N PRO A 70 -6.19 -1.24 11.88
CA PRO A 70 -6.38 -2.67 12.14
C PRO A 70 -5.20 -3.52 11.67
N PHE A 71 -4.61 -3.19 10.52
CA PHE A 71 -3.46 -3.91 9.97
C PHE A 71 -2.18 -3.62 10.76
N VAL A 72 -1.98 -2.36 11.17
CA VAL A 72 -0.82 -1.95 11.99
C VAL A 72 -0.89 -2.59 13.37
N THR A 73 -2.03 -2.47 14.07
CA THR A 73 -2.23 -3.03 15.41
C THR A 73 -2.04 -4.54 15.42
N TRP A 74 -2.54 -5.24 14.41
CA TRP A 74 -2.34 -6.69 14.27
C TRP A 74 -0.86 -7.08 14.21
N ASN A 75 -0.08 -6.42 13.36
CA ASN A 75 1.33 -6.73 13.19
C ASN A 75 2.17 -6.29 14.40
N SER A 76 1.85 -5.15 15.01
CA SER A 76 2.49 -4.70 16.25
C SER A 76 2.24 -5.66 17.42
N GLY A 77 1.05 -6.27 17.50
CA GLY A 77 0.76 -7.29 18.51
C GLY A 77 1.55 -8.59 18.33
N ARG A 78 1.89 -8.95 17.08
CA ARG A 78 2.65 -10.18 16.76
C ARG A 78 4.16 -10.00 16.84
N LEU A 79 4.68 -8.91 16.30
CA LEU A 79 6.12 -8.69 16.11
C LEU A 79 6.72 -7.72 17.13
N GLY A 80 5.87 -7.03 17.90
CA GLY A 80 6.25 -5.86 18.69
C GLY A 80 6.18 -4.57 17.86
N ALA A 81 5.86 -3.45 18.53
CA ALA A 81 5.58 -2.18 17.88
C ALA A 81 6.75 -1.65 17.02
N GLU A 82 7.98 -1.68 17.53
CA GLU A 82 9.16 -1.15 16.82
C GLU A 82 9.48 -1.96 15.56
N LYS A 83 9.45 -3.30 15.65
CA LYS A 83 9.72 -4.19 14.52
C LYS A 83 8.64 -4.08 13.45
N ALA A 84 7.37 -4.12 13.87
CA ALA A 84 6.24 -3.97 12.96
C ALA A 84 6.30 -2.62 12.23
N GLU A 85 6.59 -1.52 12.95
CA GLU A 85 6.72 -0.20 12.34
C GLU A 85 7.81 -0.19 11.25
N LYS A 86 8.99 -0.76 11.55
CA LYS A 86 10.11 -0.82 10.61
C LYS A 86 9.76 -1.61 9.34
N LEU A 87 9.15 -2.79 9.48
CA LEU A 87 8.75 -3.64 8.36
C LEU A 87 7.65 -3.00 7.53
N LEU A 88 6.60 -2.49 8.17
CA LEU A 88 5.50 -1.81 7.49
C LEU A 88 5.98 -0.56 6.73
N LYS A 89 6.87 0.23 7.32
CA LYS A 89 7.50 1.38 6.63
C LYS A 89 8.35 0.95 5.43
N ASP A 90 9.10 -0.15 5.53
CA ASP A 90 9.86 -0.68 4.40
C ASP A 90 8.94 -1.14 3.26
N HIS A 91 7.87 -1.86 3.60
CA HIS A 91 6.86 -2.30 2.64
C HIS A 91 6.23 -1.10 1.93
N LEU A 92 5.78 -0.06 2.67
CA LEU A 92 5.21 1.16 2.06
C LEU A 92 6.20 1.85 1.10
N LYS A 93 7.48 1.96 1.47
CA LYS A 93 8.50 2.56 0.60
C LYS A 93 8.67 1.78 -0.70
N LYS A 94 8.68 0.44 -0.63
CA LYS A 94 8.79 -0.42 -1.82
C LYS A 94 7.54 -0.34 -2.67
N ILE A 95 6.35 -0.35 -2.07
CA ILE A 95 5.07 -0.17 -2.78
C ILE A 95 5.04 1.19 -3.48
N ALA A 96 5.45 2.28 -2.81
CA ALA A 96 5.47 3.61 -3.43
C ALA A 96 6.49 3.72 -4.59
N LYS A 97 7.59 2.97 -4.55
CA LYS A 97 8.59 2.94 -5.64
C LYS A 97 8.11 2.21 -6.89
N ARG A 98 7.26 1.19 -6.73
CA ARG A 98 6.70 0.44 -7.88
C ARG A 98 5.51 1.14 -8.55
N VAL A 99 4.95 2.18 -7.92
CA VAL A 99 3.87 2.96 -8.53
C VAL A 99 4.41 3.67 -9.77
N ASP A 100 3.72 3.49 -10.89
CA ASP A 100 4.03 4.18 -12.14
C ASP A 100 3.46 5.61 -12.12
N TRP A 101 4.22 6.51 -11.51
CA TRP A 101 3.87 7.93 -11.37
C TRP A 101 3.75 8.66 -12.71
N GLU A 102 4.46 8.20 -13.74
CA GLU A 102 4.40 8.80 -15.09
C GLU A 102 3.06 8.49 -15.75
N ARG A 103 2.61 7.23 -15.67
CA ARG A 103 1.31 6.82 -16.19
C ARG A 103 0.17 7.54 -15.48
N LEU A 104 0.25 7.71 -14.16
CA LEU A 104 -0.77 8.41 -13.37
C LEU A 104 -0.89 9.89 -13.75
N GLY A 105 0.21 10.56 -14.06
CA GLY A 105 0.19 11.95 -14.52
C GLY A 105 -0.49 12.13 -15.87
N ARG A 106 -0.25 11.21 -16.82
CA ARG A 106 -0.79 11.28 -18.18
C ARG A 106 -2.29 11.04 -18.27
N SER A 107 -2.86 10.14 -17.46
CA SER A 107 -4.29 9.85 -17.56
C SER A 107 -5.20 10.99 -17.05
N GLU A 108 -4.68 12.01 -16.35
CA GLU A 108 -5.41 13.27 -16.10
C GLU A 108 -5.38 14.22 -17.31
N GLU A 109 -4.34 14.19 -18.15
CA GLU A 109 -4.26 15.05 -19.35
C GLU A 109 -5.32 14.66 -20.39
N VAL A 110 -5.52 13.35 -20.59
CA VAL A 110 -6.50 12.83 -21.57
C VAL A 110 -7.94 13.19 -21.22
N VAL A 111 -8.28 13.30 -19.94
CA VAL A 111 -9.66 13.64 -19.50
C VAL A 111 -9.96 15.14 -19.69
N LYS A 112 -8.94 16.01 -19.77
CA LYS A 112 -9.14 17.45 -20.02
C LYS A 112 -9.28 17.82 -21.50
N GLU A 113 -8.98 16.90 -22.43
CA GLU A 113 -9.06 17.13 -23.87
C GLU A 113 -10.30 16.50 -24.55
N SER A 114 -11.28 15.99 -23.79
CA SER A 114 -12.56 15.46 -24.32
C SER A 114 -13.75 16.35 -24.02
#